data_AF-A0A430Q7J2-F1
#
_entry.id   AF-A0A430Q7J2-F1
#
_cell.length_a   1.000
_cell.length_b   1.000
_cell.length_c   1.000
_cell.angle_alpha   90.00
_cell.angle_beta   90.00
_cell.angle_gamma   90.00
#
_symmetry.space_group_name_H-M   'P 1'
#
loop_
_entity.id
_entity.type
_entity.pdbx_description
1 polymer ?
#
loop_
_entity_poly.entity_id
_entity_poly.type
_entity_poly.pdbx_seq_one_letter_code
_entity_poly.pdbx_strand_id
1 'polypeptide(L)'
;MINRSCFLILLTLTWYWKLDAFTGRCKPEGENCTKTIFSPCCANSTCQLHGLFKGVCVKCLPEKHLCLSSSECCTKLCSWFRCIMTN
;
A
#
# COMPACT_ATOMS: atom_id res chain seq x y z
N MET A 1 -15.67 14.91 -41.81
CA MET A 1 -14.82 16.05 -41.35
C MET A 1 -14.85 16.07 -39.83
N ILE A 2 -13.90 15.39 -39.18
CA ILE A 2 -13.79 15.36 -37.71
C ILE A 2 -13.30 16.74 -37.24
N ASN A 3 -14.17 17.44 -36.53
CA ASN A 3 -13.95 18.81 -36.06
C ASN A 3 -12.74 18.87 -35.12
N ARG A 4 -11.78 19.77 -35.41
CA ARG A 4 -10.53 20.02 -34.64
C ARG A 4 -10.79 20.19 -33.13
N SER A 5 -11.99 20.63 -32.76
CA SER A 5 -12.41 20.83 -31.37
C SER A 5 -12.53 19.52 -30.57
N CYS A 6 -12.85 18.40 -31.22
CA CYS A 6 -13.03 17.09 -30.57
C CYS A 6 -11.69 16.45 -30.17
N PHE A 7 -10.64 16.73 -30.95
CA PHE A 7 -9.29 16.18 -30.71
C PHE A 7 -8.65 16.74 -29.43
N LEU A 8 -8.93 18.01 -29.11
CA LEU A 8 -8.38 18.67 -27.91
C LEU A 8 -8.99 18.13 -26.61
N ILE A 9 -10.27 17.75 -26.64
CA ILE A 9 -10.97 17.22 -25.46
C ILE A 9 -10.46 15.82 -25.10
N LEU A 10 -10.19 14.98 -26.11
CA LEU A 10 -9.58 13.66 -25.92
C LEU A 10 -8.16 13.75 -25.34
N LEU A 11 -7.37 14.74 -25.78
CA LEU A 11 -6.03 14.98 -25.24
C LEU A 11 -6.05 15.48 -23.79
N THR A 12 -7.06 16.23 -23.35
CA THR A 12 -7.17 16.64 -21.94
C THR A 12 -7.60 15.50 -21.01
N LEU A 13 -8.38 14.53 -21.51
CA LEU A 13 -8.83 13.38 -20.73
C LEU A 13 -7.72 12.35 -20.48
N THR A 14 -6.70 12.28 -21.35
CA THR A 14 -5.53 11.40 -21.15
C THR A 14 -4.53 11.93 -20.12
N TRP A 15 -4.62 13.21 -19.72
CA TRP A 15 -3.82 13.77 -18.62
C TRP A 15 -4.41 13.49 -17.23
N TYR A 16 -5.67 13.04 -17.16
CA TYR A 16 -6.34 12.68 -15.91
C TYR A 16 -6.05 11.26 -15.44
N TRP A 17 -5.26 10.48 -16.19
CA TRP A 17 -4.69 9.24 -15.67
C TRP A 17 -3.57 9.59 -14.72
N LYS A 18 -4.00 9.94 -13.52
CA LYS A 18 -3.25 10.02 -12.28
C LYS A 18 -2.47 8.70 -12.13
N LEU A 19 -1.26 8.71 -12.67
CA LEU A 19 -0.29 7.64 -12.54
C LEU A 19 0.30 7.73 -11.12
N ASP A 20 -0.48 7.38 -10.10
CA ASP A 20 -0.03 7.26 -8.70
C ASP A 20 0.87 6.02 -8.49
N ALA A 21 1.47 5.47 -9.53
CA ALA A 21 2.16 4.18 -9.47
C ALA A 21 3.68 4.29 -9.22
N PHE A 22 4.29 5.49 -9.23
CA PHE A 22 5.75 5.55 -9.29
C PHE A 22 6.39 6.84 -8.76
N THR A 23 5.93 7.39 -7.63
CA THR A 23 6.68 8.53 -7.05
C THR A 23 7.93 8.10 -6.28
N GLY A 24 8.20 6.80 -6.06
CA GLY A 24 9.32 6.35 -5.22
C GLY A 24 9.25 6.88 -3.78
N ARG A 25 8.17 7.57 -3.43
CA ARG A 25 7.91 8.13 -2.12
C ARG A 25 7.21 7.05 -1.32
N CYS A 26 7.89 6.62 -0.28
CA CYS A 26 7.32 5.69 0.66
C CYS A 26 6.15 6.35 1.41
N LYS A 27 5.22 5.53 1.90
CA LYS A 27 4.01 5.99 2.57
C LYS A 27 4.28 6.15 4.07
N PRO A 28 4.01 7.33 4.69
CA PRO A 28 4.19 7.49 6.13
C PRO A 28 3.19 6.63 6.92
N GLU A 29 3.41 6.49 8.22
CA GLU A 29 2.48 5.76 9.11
C GLU A 29 1.07 6.34 9.02
N GLY A 30 0.06 5.47 8.97
CA GLY A 30 -1.35 5.85 8.86
C GLY A 30 -1.85 6.05 7.42
N GLU A 31 -0.98 6.05 6.40
CA GLU A 31 -1.43 6.08 5.02
C GLU A 31 -1.88 4.71 4.51
N ASN A 32 -2.83 4.74 3.58
CA ASN A 32 -3.33 3.53 2.94
C ASN A 32 -2.23 2.87 2.10
N CYS A 33 -2.06 1.58 2.32
CA CYS A 33 -1.18 0.73 1.56
C CYS A 33 -1.96 -0.40 0.91
N THR A 34 -1.52 -0.78 -0.28
CA THR A 34 -1.96 -1.98 -0.96
C THR A 34 -0.81 -2.98 -0.79
N LYS A 35 -1.06 -4.28 -0.56
CA LYS A 35 0.02 -5.31 -0.50
C LYS A 35 0.69 -5.58 -1.84
N THR A 36 0.79 -4.54 -2.67
CA THR A 36 1.49 -4.54 -3.93
C THR A 36 2.77 -3.75 -3.76
N ILE A 37 3.82 -4.22 -4.42
CA ILE A 37 5.18 -3.64 -4.39
C ILE A 37 5.19 -2.18 -4.89
N PHE A 38 4.13 -1.72 -5.53
CA PHE A 38 3.97 -0.37 -6.07
C PHE A 38 3.91 0.77 -5.04
N SER A 39 3.69 0.48 -3.74
CA SER A 39 3.63 1.52 -2.70
C SER A 39 4.16 1.03 -1.35
N PRO A 40 5.50 0.95 -1.17
CA PRO A 40 6.09 0.54 0.10
C PRO A 40 5.83 1.59 1.20
N CYS A 41 5.63 1.13 2.42
CA CYS A 41 5.61 1.98 3.61
C CYS A 41 7.03 2.51 3.90
N CYS A 42 7.14 3.69 4.50
CA CYS A 42 8.44 4.30 4.82
C CYS A 42 9.14 3.59 5.98
N ALA A 43 10.44 3.32 5.81
CA ALA A 43 11.32 2.81 6.87
C ALA A 43 10.84 1.46 7.45
N ASN A 44 11.09 1.20 8.74
CA ASN A 44 10.72 -0.02 9.48
C ASN A 44 9.21 -0.12 9.76
N SER A 45 8.36 0.33 8.83
CA SER A 45 6.91 0.21 8.93
C SER A 45 6.42 -0.84 7.94
N THR A 46 5.40 -1.58 8.34
CA THR A 46 4.81 -2.67 7.56
C THR A 46 3.39 -2.31 7.16
N CYS A 47 3.00 -2.77 5.98
CA CYS A 47 1.63 -2.68 5.51
C CYS A 47 0.74 -3.69 6.25
N GLN A 48 -0.07 -3.21 7.18
CA GLN A 48 -1.10 -3.99 7.86
C GLN A 48 -2.32 -4.09 6.94
N LEU A 49 -2.61 -5.29 6.44
CA LEU A 49 -3.80 -5.51 5.63
C LEU A 49 -5.03 -5.66 6.51
N HIS A 50 -6.07 -4.89 6.20
CA HIS A 50 -7.40 -5.00 6.79
C HIS A 50 -8.37 -5.76 5.86
N GLY A 51 -8.00 -5.94 4.59
CA GLY A 51 -8.79 -6.70 3.62
C GLY A 51 -8.02 -7.00 2.33
N LEU A 52 -8.71 -7.57 1.33
CA LEU A 52 -8.13 -7.83 0.01
C LEU A 52 -7.70 -6.50 -0.63
N PHE A 53 -6.38 -6.35 -0.83
CA PHE A 53 -5.76 -5.15 -1.42
C PHE A 53 -6.02 -3.83 -0.66
N LYS A 54 -6.40 -3.89 0.63
CA LYS A 54 -6.55 -2.70 1.47
C LYS A 54 -5.83 -2.89 2.78
N GLY A 55 -4.95 -1.95 3.10
CA GLY A 55 -4.19 -1.92 4.32
C GLY A 55 -3.77 -0.51 4.70
N VAL A 56 -3.09 -0.40 5.83
CA VAL A 56 -2.54 0.85 6.36
C VAL A 56 -1.10 0.59 6.80
N CYS A 57 -0.21 1.57 6.57
CA CYS A 57 1.16 1.52 7.06
C CYS A 57 1.20 1.71 8.57
N VAL A 58 1.77 0.76 9.30
CA VAL A 58 1.92 0.83 10.76
C VAL A 58 3.35 0.46 11.17
N LYS A 59 3.83 1.01 12.29
CA LYS A 59 5.14 0.66 12.88
C LYS A 59 5.33 -0.83 13.14
N CYS A 60 4.30 -1.49 13.65
CA CYS A 60 4.35 -2.93 13.90
C CYS A 60 2.96 -3.54 13.78
N LEU A 61 2.90 -4.80 13.36
CA LEU A 61 1.66 -5.54 13.22
C LEU A 61 1.18 -6.02 14.59
N PRO A 62 -0.08 -5.71 14.96
CA PRO A 62 -0.70 -6.28 16.14
C PRO A 62 -0.96 -7.78 15.94
N GLU A 63 -1.32 -8.46 17.03
CA GLU A 63 -1.66 -9.88 17.00
C GLU A 63 -2.73 -10.22 15.94
N LYS A 64 -2.72 -11.46 15.46
CA LYS A 64 -3.65 -12.02 14.46
C LYS A 64 -3.59 -11.35 13.08
N HIS A 65 -2.67 -10.40 12.87
CA HIS A 65 -2.47 -9.76 11.56
C HIS A 65 -1.51 -10.54 10.68
N LEU A 66 -1.70 -10.36 9.38
CA LEU A 66 -1.03 -11.13 8.35
C LEU A 66 0.42 -10.66 8.17
N CYS A 67 1.38 -11.44 8.68
CA CYS A 67 2.81 -11.13 8.66
C CYS A 67 3.54 -11.92 7.57
N LEU A 68 4.58 -11.31 7.00
CA LEU A 68 5.54 -12.00 6.11
C LEU A 68 6.85 -12.29 6.82
N SER A 69 7.26 -11.39 7.70
CA SER A 69 8.45 -11.56 8.54
C SER A 69 8.11 -11.38 10.00
N SER A 70 8.75 -12.17 10.86
CA SER A 70 8.66 -12.04 12.32
C SER A 70 9.05 -10.65 12.80
N SER A 71 9.99 -9.98 12.15
CA SER A 71 10.42 -8.61 12.50
C SER A 71 9.33 -7.55 12.35
N GLU A 72 8.26 -7.84 11.61
CA GLU A 72 7.14 -6.91 11.39
C GLU A 72 6.12 -6.95 12.53
N CYS A 73 6.06 -8.04 13.27
CA CYS A 73 5.14 -8.20 14.40
C CYS A 73 5.66 -7.46 15.63
N CYS A 74 4.78 -6.81 16.39
CA CYS A 74 5.18 -6.18 17.65
C CYS A 74 5.77 -7.20 18.66
N THR A 75 5.34 -8.46 18.59
CA THR A 75 5.86 -9.60 19.38
C THR A 75 7.13 -10.23 18.80
N LYS A 76 7.59 -9.72 17.66
CA LYS A 76 8.68 -10.30 16.85
C LYS A 76 8.49 -11.78 16.51
N LEU A 77 7.25 -12.26 16.44
CA LEU A 77 6.93 -13.65 16.15
C LEU A 77 5.82 -13.76 15.10
N CYS A 78 6.19 -14.23 13.91
CA CYS A 78 5.27 -14.56 12.84
C CYS A 78 5.15 -16.08 12.73
N SER A 79 3.97 -16.62 13.01
CA SER A 79 3.67 -18.04 12.86
C SER A 79 2.42 -18.23 12.02
N TRP A 80 2.46 -19.14 11.05
CA TRP A 80 1.33 -19.41 10.17
C TRP A 80 0.81 -18.15 9.44
N PHE A 81 1.74 -17.32 8.93
CA PHE A 81 1.45 -16.00 8.34
C PHE A 81 0.66 -15.05 9.25
N ARG A 82 0.67 -15.26 10.57
CA ARG A 82 -0.02 -14.41 11.54
C ARG A 82 0.90 -14.05 12.71
N CYS A 83 0.81 -12.82 13.18
CA CYS A 83 1.47 -12.43 14.41
C CYS A 83 0.81 -13.16 15.58
N ILE A 84 1.59 -13.87 16.40
CA ILE A 84 1.07 -14.53 17.59
C ILE A 84 1.39 -13.71 18.84
N MET A 85 0.52 -13.82 19.84
CA MET A 85 0.79 -13.29 21.17
C MET A 85 1.72 -14.27 21.88
N THR A 86 2.94 -13.85 22.17
CA THR A 86 3.83 -14.56 23.10
C THR A 86 3.39 -14.19 24.51
N ASN A 87 2.66 -15.10 25.15
CA ASN A 87 2.25 -15.00 26.55
C ASN A 87 3.32 -15.59 27.47
#